data_AF-A0A3M2BAS8-F1
#
_entry.id   AF-A0A3M2BAS8-F1
#
_cell.length_a   1.000
_cell.length_b   1.000
_cell.length_c   1.000
_cell.angle_alpha   90.00
_cell.angle_beta   90.00
_cell.angle_gamma   90.00
#
_symmetry.space_group_name_H-M   'P 1'
#
loop_
_entity.id
_entity.type
_entity.pdbx_description
1 polymer ?
#
loop_
_entity_poly.entity_id
_entity_poly.type
_entity_poly.pdbx_seq_one_letter_code
_entity_poly.pdbx_strand_id
1 'polypeptide(L)'
;MPARSVPVATVALRAWMVGVLYAVASGVLLALALPPYDVPLLGFVAFAPLLIAIFHAPRYAAVPYGIITACIAGFVLMGPPFTAQSGNDYFALVPFGVFGAFLGVVLRGAQWLGASRGWTTILGVSSIGVLVEWLAARIDFPYTVALALWRDALILWLASWGGVWGLTFLVWMINTAVAQAWSLRRLTFPFKLLAGALLGLHALGWLQMSLTPRRETVRVAVVQSDSVYYPELIRQAKAQGAQVVVLPEVSWDPVPASSAARAAQLWLIVGYWADRNCVSLVAPDGSLSEPYYKMHPYGGEPVSWRPGDPIRTFESPFGRIGAVICYDTMFTEPCRRQVLNGARLIAVPTLDPTTPNLAFHHLHAATTTLRAAEHRTPLARSEYEAGSMIADEWGRVLAYASERNTIAIADVPLGSGRGTLATYLGDWVVLGYALLLAGVWLRERIRGTRAASGSCSAQNNGSPPSP
;
A
#
# COMPACT_ATOMS: atom_id res chain seq x y z
N MET A 1 -31.79 -46.56 18.01
CA MET A 1 -32.14 -45.16 17.68
C MET A 1 -31.60 -44.85 16.30
N PRO A 2 -32.43 -44.48 15.30
CA PRO A 2 -31.91 -44.15 13.99
C PRO A 2 -31.21 -42.78 14.06
N ALA A 3 -30.01 -42.69 13.51
CA ALA A 3 -29.25 -41.45 13.41
C ALA A 3 -30.07 -40.42 12.61
N ARG A 4 -30.53 -39.34 13.25
CA ARG A 4 -31.19 -38.23 12.57
C ARG A 4 -30.20 -37.63 11.58
N SER A 5 -30.46 -37.79 10.28
CA SER A 5 -29.72 -37.12 9.23
C SER A 5 -29.86 -35.60 9.41
N VAL A 6 -28.73 -34.91 9.59
CA VAL A 6 -28.72 -33.46 9.64
C VAL A 6 -29.06 -32.93 8.24
N PRO A 7 -30.05 -32.04 8.07
CA PRO A 7 -30.38 -31.49 6.76
C PRO A 7 -29.17 -30.79 6.13
N VAL A 8 -28.95 -30.98 4.82
CA VAL A 8 -27.85 -30.37 4.05
C VAL A 8 -27.82 -28.85 4.22
N ALA A 9 -29.00 -28.22 4.31
CA ALA A 9 -29.15 -26.78 4.57
C ALA A 9 -28.55 -26.35 5.92
N THR A 10 -28.67 -27.18 6.97
CA THR A 10 -28.13 -26.89 8.30
C THR A 10 -26.60 -26.99 8.31
N VAL A 11 -26.03 -27.93 7.55
CA VAL A 11 -24.57 -28.07 7.38
C VAL A 11 -23.99 -26.88 6.60
N ALA A 12 -24.66 -26.49 5.50
CA ALA A 12 -24.26 -25.33 4.71
C ALA A 12 -24.32 -24.01 5.50
N LEU A 13 -25.38 -23.81 6.30
CA LEU A 13 -25.51 -22.65 7.18
C LEU A 13 -24.41 -22.60 8.24
N ARG A 14 -24.10 -23.75 8.88
CA ARG A 14 -23.02 -23.84 9.87
C ARG A 14 -21.66 -23.54 9.25
N ALA A 15 -21.36 -24.11 8.09
CA ALA A 15 -20.12 -23.82 7.36
C ALA A 15 -20.02 -22.33 6.99
N TRP A 16 -21.15 -21.73 6.58
CA TRP A 16 -21.22 -20.32 6.28
C TRP A 16 -20.93 -19.44 7.52
N MET A 17 -21.57 -19.74 8.66
CA MET A 17 -21.36 -19.02 9.92
C MET A 17 -19.93 -19.14 10.43
N VAL A 18 -19.33 -20.33 10.34
CA VAL A 18 -17.93 -20.52 10.70
C VAL A 18 -17.04 -19.62 9.83
N GLY A 19 -17.26 -19.58 8.52
CA GLY A 19 -16.48 -18.71 7.63
C GLY A 19 -16.64 -17.22 7.94
N VAL A 20 -17.80 -16.77 8.47
CA VAL A 20 -17.94 -15.39 8.98
C VAL A 20 -16.97 -15.12 10.13
N LEU A 21 -16.80 -16.06 11.07
CA LEU A 21 -15.84 -15.89 12.17
C LEU A 21 -14.40 -15.75 11.67
N TYR A 22 -14.02 -16.53 10.65
CA TYR A 22 -12.72 -16.41 10.00
C TYR A 22 -12.56 -15.06 9.27
N ALA A 23 -13.61 -14.57 8.60
CA ALA A 23 -13.60 -13.26 7.96
C ALA A 23 -13.45 -12.12 8.98
N VAL A 24 -14.16 -12.18 10.10
CA VAL A 24 -14.02 -11.22 11.22
C VAL A 24 -12.61 -11.28 11.79
N ALA A 25 -12.08 -12.48 12.07
CA ALA A 25 -10.71 -12.64 12.57
C ALA A 25 -9.67 -12.03 11.60
N SER A 26 -9.82 -12.29 10.30
CA SER A 26 -8.97 -11.66 9.28
C SER A 26 -9.10 -10.15 9.23
N GLY A 27 -10.31 -9.60 9.40
CA GLY A 27 -10.53 -8.15 9.43
C GLY A 27 -9.82 -7.48 10.61
N VAL A 28 -9.90 -8.10 11.80
CA VAL A 28 -9.19 -7.62 13.00
C VAL A 28 -7.68 -7.69 12.80
N LEU A 29 -7.16 -8.83 12.32
CA LEU A 29 -5.72 -8.98 12.07
C LEU A 29 -5.21 -7.97 11.03
N LEU A 30 -6.00 -7.72 9.97
CA LEU A 30 -5.66 -6.73 8.95
C LEU A 30 -5.61 -5.33 9.53
N ALA A 31 -6.60 -4.93 10.34
CA ALA A 31 -6.58 -3.62 11.00
C ALA A 31 -5.38 -3.45 11.93
N LEU A 32 -5.04 -4.48 12.71
CA LEU A 32 -3.88 -4.45 13.60
C LEU A 32 -2.54 -4.41 12.85
N ALA A 33 -2.50 -4.94 11.62
CA ALA A 33 -1.34 -4.85 10.75
C ALA A 33 -1.17 -3.46 10.12
N LEU A 34 -2.23 -2.67 10.06
CA LEU A 34 -2.27 -1.35 9.42
C LEU A 34 -2.07 -0.22 10.44
N PRO A 35 -1.65 0.97 9.99
CA PRO A 35 -1.70 2.19 10.79
C PRO A 35 -3.11 2.45 11.36
N PRO A 36 -3.26 2.95 12.60
CA PRO A 36 -2.20 3.38 13.53
C PRO A 36 -1.70 2.28 14.48
N TYR A 37 -2.17 1.03 14.37
CA TYR A 37 -1.84 -0.05 15.32
C TYR A 37 -0.48 -0.69 15.09
N ASP A 38 -0.01 -0.71 13.84
CA ASP A 38 1.38 -0.92 13.47
C ASP A 38 2.02 -2.22 13.97
N VAL A 39 1.42 -3.37 13.63
CA VAL A 39 2.01 -4.70 13.87
C VAL A 39 2.34 -5.39 12.53
N PRO A 40 3.47 -5.05 11.85
CA PRO A 40 3.71 -5.44 10.46
C PRO A 40 3.71 -6.96 10.20
N LEU A 41 4.19 -7.75 11.17
CA LEU A 41 4.21 -9.21 11.06
C LEU A 41 2.80 -9.82 10.91
N LEU A 42 1.77 -9.13 11.40
CA LEU A 42 0.39 -9.56 11.20
C LEU A 42 -0.03 -9.48 9.73
N GLY A 43 0.58 -8.60 8.93
CA GLY A 43 0.31 -8.51 7.48
C GLY A 43 0.52 -9.84 6.75
N PHE A 44 1.50 -10.64 7.19
CA PHE A 44 1.81 -11.95 6.60
C PHE A 44 0.84 -13.08 7.01
N VAL A 45 -0.05 -12.83 7.97
CA VAL A 45 -1.03 -13.82 8.47
C VAL A 45 -2.47 -13.30 8.47
N ALA A 46 -2.68 -12.01 8.19
CA ALA A 46 -3.99 -11.34 8.29
C ALA A 46 -5.05 -11.99 7.40
N PHE A 47 -4.71 -12.42 6.18
CA PHE A 47 -5.63 -13.07 5.26
C PHE A 47 -5.67 -14.58 5.40
N ALA A 48 -4.78 -15.20 6.18
CA ALA A 48 -4.73 -16.65 6.32
C ALA A 48 -6.04 -17.25 6.87
N PRO A 49 -6.67 -16.71 7.93
CA PRO A 49 -7.99 -17.19 8.39
C PRO A 49 -9.04 -17.18 7.28
N LEU A 50 -9.19 -16.06 6.59
CA LEU A 50 -10.11 -15.90 5.47
C LEU A 50 -9.87 -16.90 4.33
N LEU A 51 -8.60 -17.12 3.97
CA LEU A 51 -8.21 -18.12 2.96
C LEU A 51 -8.51 -19.56 3.41
N ILE A 52 -8.31 -19.89 4.69
CA ILE A 52 -8.67 -21.21 5.26
C ILE A 52 -10.18 -21.46 5.10
N ALA A 53 -11.00 -20.45 5.40
CA ALA A 53 -12.45 -20.55 5.26
C ALA A 53 -12.85 -20.71 3.79
N ILE A 54 -12.29 -19.90 2.89
CA ILE A 54 -12.77 -19.87 1.50
C ILE A 54 -12.51 -21.17 0.74
N PHE A 55 -11.44 -21.91 1.07
CA PHE A 55 -11.15 -23.21 0.44
C PHE A 55 -12.27 -24.26 0.61
N HIS A 56 -13.14 -24.10 1.61
CA HIS A 56 -14.23 -25.04 1.90
C HIS A 56 -15.62 -24.40 1.86
N ALA A 57 -15.69 -23.08 1.66
CA ALA A 57 -16.93 -22.31 1.65
C ALA A 57 -17.70 -22.48 0.34
N PRO A 58 -19.04 -22.29 0.35
CA PRO A 58 -19.82 -22.26 -0.88
C PRO A 58 -19.39 -21.12 -1.81
N ARG A 59 -19.67 -21.27 -3.12
CA ARG A 59 -19.19 -20.34 -4.16
C ARG A 59 -19.67 -18.90 -3.96
N TYR A 60 -20.87 -18.71 -3.41
CA TYR A 60 -21.45 -17.38 -3.16
C TYR A 60 -20.84 -16.68 -1.94
N ALA A 61 -20.00 -17.34 -1.13
CA ALA A 61 -19.45 -16.76 0.09
C ALA A 61 -18.28 -15.80 -0.13
N ALA A 62 -17.62 -15.85 -1.30
CA ALA A 62 -16.40 -15.09 -1.56
C ALA A 62 -16.57 -13.58 -1.37
N VAL A 63 -17.56 -12.98 -2.04
CA VAL A 63 -17.82 -11.53 -1.93
C VAL A 63 -18.30 -11.13 -0.53
N PRO A 64 -19.30 -11.80 0.08
CA PRO A 64 -19.71 -11.48 1.46
C PRO A 64 -18.57 -11.56 2.47
N TYR A 65 -17.71 -12.58 2.42
CA TYR A 65 -16.58 -12.69 3.35
C TYR A 65 -15.53 -11.62 3.12
N GLY A 66 -15.27 -11.25 1.85
CA GLY A 66 -14.39 -10.12 1.53
C GLY A 66 -14.92 -8.81 2.12
N ILE A 67 -16.21 -8.51 1.91
CA ILE A 67 -16.87 -7.32 2.47
C ILE A 67 -16.84 -7.33 3.99
N ILE A 68 -17.19 -8.44 4.64
CA ILE A 68 -17.15 -8.57 6.11
C ILE A 68 -15.72 -8.29 6.62
N THR A 69 -14.71 -8.92 6.02
CA THR A 69 -13.30 -8.73 6.41
C THR A 69 -12.91 -7.26 6.34
N ALA A 70 -13.18 -6.62 5.21
CA ALA A 70 -12.78 -5.24 4.98
C ALA A 70 -13.55 -4.23 5.85
N CYS A 71 -14.87 -4.41 6.01
CA CYS A 71 -15.67 -3.55 6.88
C CYS A 71 -15.24 -3.70 8.34
N ILE A 72 -14.96 -4.91 8.82
CA ILE A 72 -14.41 -5.12 10.17
C ILE A 72 -13.07 -4.41 10.33
N ALA A 73 -12.19 -4.50 9.33
CA ALA A 73 -10.93 -3.76 9.36
C ALA A 73 -11.17 -2.25 9.46
N GLY A 74 -12.07 -1.71 8.62
CA GLY A 74 -12.46 -0.30 8.66
C GLY A 74 -13.03 0.14 10.01
N PHE A 75 -13.93 -0.66 10.61
CA PHE A 75 -14.48 -0.40 11.93
C PHE A 75 -13.40 -0.38 13.02
N VAL A 76 -12.45 -1.31 13.00
CA VAL A 76 -11.36 -1.33 13.99
C VAL A 76 -10.44 -0.12 13.81
N LEU A 77 -10.16 0.28 12.56
CA LEU A 77 -9.32 1.45 12.26
C LEU A 77 -9.98 2.78 12.65
N MET A 78 -11.28 2.92 12.41
CA MET A 78 -12.05 4.13 12.72
C MET A 78 -12.47 4.24 14.19
N GLY A 79 -12.35 3.14 14.93
CA GLY A 79 -12.80 3.03 16.31
C GLY A 79 -14.30 2.73 16.44
N PRO A 80 -14.79 2.52 17.67
CA PRO A 80 -16.19 2.21 17.92
C PRO A 80 -17.12 3.28 17.33
N PRO A 81 -18.35 2.94 16.92
CA PRO A 81 -19.32 3.86 16.28
C PRO A 81 -19.74 5.10 17.11
N PHE A 82 -19.13 5.31 18.28
CA PHE A 82 -19.34 6.48 19.16
C PHE A 82 -18.39 7.64 18.88
N THR A 83 -17.35 7.45 18.05
CA THR A 83 -16.44 8.52 17.62
C THR A 83 -16.88 9.20 16.33
N ALA A 84 -17.90 8.67 15.65
CA ALA A 84 -18.54 9.31 14.51
C ALA A 84 -19.26 10.58 14.99
N GLN A 85 -18.72 11.74 14.66
CA GLN A 85 -19.28 13.05 15.00
C GLN A 85 -20.42 13.44 14.06
N SER A 86 -20.53 12.79 12.88
CA SER A 86 -21.56 13.08 11.90
C SER A 86 -22.07 11.83 11.15
N GLY A 87 -23.27 11.93 10.56
CA GLY A 87 -23.77 10.89 9.65
C GLY A 87 -22.88 10.66 8.40
N ASN A 88 -22.07 11.66 8.03
CA ASN A 88 -21.11 11.54 6.93
C ASN A 88 -19.96 10.57 7.25
N ASP A 89 -19.66 10.36 8.53
CA ASP A 89 -18.53 9.52 8.97
C ASP A 89 -18.78 8.04 8.63
N TYR A 90 -20.04 7.62 8.53
CA TYR A 90 -20.39 6.26 8.08
C TYR A 90 -20.11 6.03 6.58
N PHE A 91 -20.12 7.09 5.75
CA PHE A 91 -19.72 6.97 4.35
C PHE A 91 -18.23 6.66 4.20
N ALA A 92 -17.41 6.93 5.21
CA ALA A 92 -16.00 6.55 5.22
C ALA A 92 -15.79 5.02 5.23
N LEU A 93 -16.82 4.22 5.56
CA LEU A 93 -16.78 2.75 5.43
C LEU A 93 -17.03 2.25 4.00
N VAL A 94 -17.59 3.08 3.11
CA VAL A 94 -17.88 2.67 1.72
C VAL A 94 -16.60 2.24 1.00
N PRO A 95 -15.46 2.97 1.09
CA PRO A 95 -14.21 2.50 0.55
C PRO A 95 -13.77 1.10 1.03
N PHE A 96 -13.98 0.78 2.30
CA PHE A 96 -13.70 -0.56 2.81
C PHE A 96 -14.63 -1.61 2.22
N GLY A 97 -15.92 -1.31 2.05
CA GLY A 97 -16.86 -2.21 1.36
C GLY A 97 -16.43 -2.50 -0.08
N VAL A 98 -15.98 -1.48 -0.82
CA VAL A 98 -15.45 -1.61 -2.19
C VAL A 98 -14.18 -2.47 -2.20
N PHE A 99 -13.22 -2.20 -1.31
CA PHE A 99 -12.03 -3.05 -1.11
C PHE A 99 -12.43 -4.51 -0.83
N GLY A 100 -13.43 -4.72 0.03
CA GLY A 100 -13.96 -6.04 0.34
C GLY A 100 -14.60 -6.77 -0.85
N ALA A 101 -15.24 -6.04 -1.77
CA ALA A 101 -15.75 -6.63 -3.01
C ALA A 101 -14.61 -7.12 -3.92
N PHE A 102 -13.54 -6.34 -4.07
CA PHE A 102 -12.34 -6.77 -4.80
C PHE A 102 -11.65 -7.95 -4.12
N LEU A 103 -11.52 -7.93 -2.80
CA LEU A 103 -11.04 -9.06 -2.02
C LEU A 103 -11.87 -10.32 -2.32
N GLY A 104 -13.19 -10.18 -2.49
CA GLY A 104 -14.08 -11.25 -2.95
C GLY A 104 -13.68 -11.87 -4.29
N VAL A 105 -13.12 -11.11 -5.22
CA VAL A 105 -12.59 -11.62 -6.50
C VAL A 105 -11.36 -12.49 -6.27
N VAL A 106 -10.43 -12.05 -5.41
CA VAL A 106 -9.25 -12.83 -5.02
C VAL A 106 -9.66 -14.15 -4.37
N LEU A 107 -10.61 -14.09 -3.44
CA LEU A 107 -11.18 -15.26 -2.77
C LEU A 107 -11.87 -16.21 -3.74
N ARG A 108 -12.57 -15.69 -4.76
CA ARG A 108 -13.15 -16.52 -5.82
C ARG A 108 -12.08 -17.24 -6.63
N GLY A 109 -10.97 -16.56 -6.92
CA GLY A 109 -9.78 -17.16 -7.52
C GLY A 109 -9.17 -18.27 -6.65
N ALA A 110 -9.07 -18.03 -5.34
CA ALA A 110 -8.60 -19.01 -4.37
C ALA A 110 -9.49 -20.27 -4.32
N GLN A 111 -10.82 -20.13 -4.44
CA GLN A 111 -11.73 -21.28 -4.55
C GLN A 111 -11.51 -22.09 -5.82
N TRP A 112 -11.30 -21.41 -6.95
CA TRP A 112 -11.01 -22.08 -8.22
C TRP A 112 -9.70 -22.88 -8.14
N LEU A 113 -8.70 -22.31 -7.50
CA LEU A 113 -7.38 -22.93 -7.31
C LEU A 113 -7.33 -23.93 -6.15
N GLY A 114 -8.26 -23.89 -5.19
CA GLY A 114 -8.22 -24.67 -3.95
C GLY A 114 -8.26 -26.20 -4.14
N ALA A 115 -8.71 -26.68 -5.30
CA ALA A 115 -8.57 -28.08 -5.70
C ALA A 115 -7.10 -28.47 -5.94
N SER A 116 -6.29 -27.51 -6.33
CA SER A 116 -4.84 -27.61 -6.41
C SER A 116 -4.18 -27.24 -5.09
N ARG A 117 -3.12 -27.96 -4.73
CA ARG A 117 -2.34 -27.73 -3.50
C ARG A 117 -0.88 -27.47 -3.86
N GLY A 118 -0.18 -26.74 -3.00
CA GLY A 118 1.21 -26.35 -3.19
C GLY A 118 1.38 -25.09 -4.05
N TRP A 119 2.46 -25.04 -4.82
CA TRP A 119 2.89 -23.84 -5.55
C TRP A 119 1.87 -23.28 -6.53
N THR A 120 1.08 -24.14 -7.20
CA THR A 120 0.05 -23.68 -8.14
C THR A 120 -0.91 -22.68 -7.49
N THR A 121 -1.40 -23.02 -6.29
CA THR A 121 -2.39 -22.19 -5.58
C THR A 121 -1.74 -21.00 -4.93
N ILE A 122 -0.54 -21.15 -4.37
CA ILE A 122 0.22 -20.03 -3.78
C ILE A 122 0.49 -18.97 -4.84
N LEU A 123 1.08 -19.35 -5.96
CA LEU A 123 1.45 -18.42 -7.04
C LEU A 123 0.20 -17.86 -7.73
N GLY A 124 -0.81 -18.69 -7.97
CA GLY A 124 -2.05 -18.26 -8.61
C GLY A 124 -2.84 -17.25 -7.77
N VAL A 125 -3.05 -17.51 -6.47
CA VAL A 125 -3.75 -16.55 -5.59
C VAL A 125 -2.98 -15.25 -5.49
N SER A 126 -1.65 -15.32 -5.37
CA SER A 126 -0.80 -14.13 -5.27
C SER A 126 -0.84 -13.28 -6.54
N SER A 127 -0.77 -13.91 -7.72
CA SER A 127 -0.94 -13.21 -8.99
C SER A 127 -2.32 -12.56 -9.12
N ILE A 128 -3.40 -13.25 -8.71
CA ILE A 128 -4.75 -12.69 -8.75
C ILE A 128 -4.86 -11.47 -7.83
N GLY A 129 -4.30 -11.55 -6.62
CA GLY A 129 -4.25 -10.43 -5.67
C GLY A 129 -3.60 -9.19 -6.27
N VAL A 130 -2.40 -9.35 -6.86
CA VAL A 130 -1.70 -8.23 -7.54
C VAL A 130 -2.54 -7.66 -8.69
N LEU A 131 -3.08 -8.51 -9.57
CA LEU A 131 -3.85 -8.04 -10.72
C LEU A 131 -5.12 -7.30 -10.33
N VAL A 132 -5.77 -7.73 -9.25
CA VAL A 132 -6.97 -7.09 -8.70
C VAL A 132 -6.64 -5.74 -8.08
N GLU A 133 -5.56 -5.64 -7.28
CA GLU A 133 -5.07 -4.37 -6.73
C GLU A 133 -4.63 -3.40 -7.83
N TRP A 134 -3.89 -3.89 -8.83
CA TRP A 134 -3.48 -3.09 -9.98
C TRP A 134 -4.67 -2.57 -10.78
N LEU A 135 -5.66 -3.43 -11.05
CA LEU A 135 -6.87 -3.02 -11.78
C LEU A 135 -7.66 -1.99 -10.98
N ALA A 136 -7.78 -2.15 -9.66
CA ALA A 136 -8.46 -1.19 -8.79
C ALA A 136 -7.78 0.20 -8.86
N ALA A 137 -6.46 0.24 -8.86
CA ALA A 137 -5.72 1.49 -9.06
C ALA A 137 -5.95 2.15 -10.44
N ARG A 138 -6.36 1.40 -11.47
CA ARG A 138 -6.67 1.94 -12.81
C ARG A 138 -8.09 2.49 -12.95
N ILE A 139 -8.94 2.26 -11.95
CA ILE A 139 -10.29 2.81 -11.88
C ILE A 139 -10.43 3.76 -10.68
N ASP A 140 -9.34 4.48 -10.37
CA ASP A 140 -9.23 5.50 -9.33
C ASP A 140 -9.57 5.03 -7.91
N PHE A 141 -9.43 3.74 -7.66
CA PHE A 141 -9.59 3.13 -6.34
C PHE A 141 -8.32 2.39 -5.89
N PRO A 142 -7.16 3.07 -5.85
CA PRO A 142 -5.90 2.47 -5.42
C PRO A 142 -5.98 2.03 -3.95
N TYR A 143 -5.71 0.76 -3.73
CA TYR A 143 -5.36 0.23 -2.42
C TYR A 143 -4.25 -0.80 -2.61
N THR A 144 -3.52 -1.07 -1.53
CA THR A 144 -2.52 -2.14 -1.54
C THR A 144 -2.42 -2.80 -0.19
N VAL A 145 -2.38 -4.14 -0.19
CA VAL A 145 -2.12 -4.89 1.04
C VAL A 145 -0.68 -4.70 1.55
N ALA A 146 0.22 -4.17 0.71
CA ALA A 146 1.57 -3.82 1.10
C ALA A 146 1.64 -2.73 2.18
N LEU A 147 0.57 -1.96 2.40
CA LEU A 147 0.49 -1.00 3.51
C LEU A 147 0.70 -1.67 4.88
N ALA A 148 0.40 -2.96 5.01
CA ALA A 148 0.68 -3.72 6.23
C ALA A 148 2.19 -3.81 6.55
N LEU A 149 3.08 -3.50 5.60
CA LEU A 149 4.53 -3.57 5.74
C LEU A 149 5.20 -2.20 5.92
N TRP A 150 4.43 -1.12 6.07
CA TRP A 150 4.95 0.25 5.99
C TRP A 150 6.02 0.61 7.05
N ARG A 151 6.05 -0.07 8.19
CA ARG A 151 7.10 0.10 9.21
C ARG A 151 8.22 -0.94 9.16
N ASP A 152 8.12 -1.91 8.26
CA ASP A 152 9.11 -2.98 8.12
C ASP A 152 10.16 -2.64 7.06
N ALA A 153 11.02 -1.67 7.37
CA ALA A 153 12.09 -1.23 6.47
C ALA A 153 13.03 -2.38 6.03
N LEU A 154 13.15 -3.44 6.84
CA LEU A 154 13.96 -4.62 6.54
C LEU A 154 13.39 -5.46 5.39
N ILE A 155 12.12 -5.26 5.05
CA ILE A 155 11.46 -5.87 3.89
C ILE A 155 11.13 -4.86 2.79
N LEU A 156 10.84 -3.61 3.15
CA LEU A 156 10.46 -2.58 2.16
C LEU A 156 11.50 -2.39 1.05
N TRP A 157 12.78 -2.70 1.28
CA TRP A 157 13.81 -2.65 0.24
C TRP A 157 13.47 -3.48 -1.01
N LEU A 158 12.64 -4.52 -0.90
CA LEU A 158 12.15 -5.32 -2.03
C LEU A 158 11.28 -4.51 -3.00
N ALA A 159 10.67 -3.42 -2.54
CA ALA A 159 9.98 -2.48 -3.42
C ALA A 159 10.92 -1.89 -4.47
N SER A 160 12.23 -1.77 -4.19
CA SER A 160 13.20 -1.30 -5.19
C SER A 160 13.32 -2.23 -6.41
N TRP A 161 12.83 -3.47 -6.34
CA TRP A 161 12.90 -4.44 -7.43
C TRP A 161 11.55 -4.59 -8.12
N GLY A 162 10.53 -5.00 -7.37
CA GLY A 162 9.20 -5.33 -7.90
C GLY A 162 8.17 -4.23 -7.75
N GLY A 163 8.57 -3.07 -7.25
CA GLY A 163 7.63 -2.03 -6.84
C GLY A 163 6.74 -2.45 -5.69
N VAL A 164 5.69 -1.66 -5.45
CA VAL A 164 4.62 -2.02 -4.51
C VAL A 164 3.97 -3.37 -4.86
N TRP A 165 3.89 -3.71 -6.15
CA TRP A 165 3.31 -4.96 -6.63
C TRP A 165 4.09 -6.19 -6.16
N GLY A 166 5.43 -6.09 -6.08
CA GLY A 166 6.28 -7.13 -5.50
C GLY A 166 6.02 -7.37 -4.02
N LEU A 167 5.77 -6.30 -3.26
CA LEU A 167 5.38 -6.40 -1.85
C LEU A 167 3.99 -7.01 -1.69
N THR A 168 3.01 -6.56 -2.48
CA THR A 168 1.66 -7.15 -2.54
C THR A 168 1.74 -8.65 -2.82
N PHE A 169 2.53 -9.05 -3.83
CA PHE A 169 2.72 -10.45 -4.19
C PHE A 169 3.27 -11.25 -3.01
N LEU A 170 4.27 -10.72 -2.30
CA LEU A 170 4.85 -11.36 -1.12
C LEU A 170 3.81 -11.55 -0.01
N VAL A 171 3.03 -10.51 0.32
CA VAL A 171 1.97 -10.59 1.35
C VAL A 171 0.96 -11.68 1.02
N TRP A 172 0.44 -11.71 -0.21
CA TRP A 172 -0.49 -12.76 -0.64
C TRP A 172 0.15 -14.16 -0.62
N MET A 173 1.41 -14.25 -1.03
CA MET A 173 2.15 -15.51 -1.11
C MET A 173 2.33 -16.15 0.26
N ILE A 174 2.75 -15.38 1.27
CA ILE A 174 2.91 -15.88 2.64
C ILE A 174 1.56 -16.27 3.24
N ASN A 175 0.55 -15.40 3.13
CA ASN A 175 -0.79 -15.67 3.67
C ASN A 175 -1.39 -16.96 3.07
N THR A 176 -1.22 -17.18 1.77
CA THR A 176 -1.71 -18.39 1.09
C THR A 176 -0.95 -19.64 1.52
N ALA A 177 0.37 -19.53 1.74
CA ALA A 177 1.18 -20.64 2.23
C ALA A 177 0.84 -21.03 3.67
N VAL A 178 0.60 -20.05 4.55
CA VAL A 178 0.13 -20.24 5.93
C VAL A 178 -1.24 -20.93 5.91
N ALA A 179 -2.19 -20.41 5.12
CA ALA A 179 -3.52 -20.98 5.00
C ALA A 179 -3.48 -22.45 4.55
N GLN A 180 -2.66 -22.79 3.56
CA GLN A 180 -2.49 -24.18 3.12
C GLN A 180 -1.85 -25.07 4.18
N ALA A 181 -0.80 -24.61 4.86
CA ALA A 181 -0.16 -25.38 5.92
C ALA A 181 -1.14 -25.69 7.06
N TRP A 182 -1.96 -24.70 7.42
CA TRP A 182 -3.02 -24.85 8.40
C TRP A 182 -4.10 -25.83 7.95
N SER A 183 -4.68 -25.64 6.75
CA SER A 183 -5.72 -26.53 6.23
C SER A 183 -5.25 -27.98 6.09
N LEU A 184 -3.95 -28.20 5.84
CA LEU A 184 -3.35 -29.52 5.75
C LEU A 184 -2.85 -30.08 7.09
N ARG A 185 -2.94 -29.30 8.18
CA ARG A 185 -2.42 -29.64 9.51
C ARG A 185 -0.97 -30.13 9.49
N ARG A 186 -0.14 -29.55 8.60
CA ARG A 186 1.29 -29.90 8.47
C ARG A 186 2.09 -28.75 7.87
N LEU A 187 3.36 -28.66 8.25
CA LEU A 187 4.30 -27.70 7.66
C LEU A 187 4.67 -28.14 6.23
N THR A 188 4.02 -27.52 5.24
CA THR A 188 4.28 -27.82 3.84
C THR A 188 5.67 -27.35 3.41
N PHE A 189 6.23 -27.99 2.38
CA PHE A 189 7.52 -27.53 1.82
C PHE A 189 7.49 -26.05 1.39
N PRO A 190 6.46 -25.56 0.64
CA PRO A 190 6.37 -24.14 0.31
C PRO A 190 6.33 -23.24 1.54
N PHE A 191 5.55 -23.58 2.57
CA PHE A 191 5.51 -22.79 3.81
C PHE A 191 6.90 -22.69 4.48
N LYS A 192 7.60 -23.82 4.64
CA LYS A 192 8.94 -23.84 5.26
C LYS A 192 9.94 -23.01 4.46
N LEU A 193 9.93 -23.15 3.13
CA LEU A 193 10.80 -22.40 2.24
C LEU A 193 10.52 -20.89 2.35
N LEU A 194 9.26 -20.50 2.31
CA LEU A 194 8.85 -19.10 2.38
C LEU A 194 9.12 -18.47 3.75
N ALA A 195 8.92 -19.21 4.85
CA ALA A 195 9.28 -18.74 6.19
C ALA A 195 10.79 -18.52 6.32
N GLY A 196 11.61 -19.47 5.84
CA GLY A 196 13.07 -19.32 5.82
C GLY A 196 13.53 -18.19 4.91
N ALA A 197 12.92 -18.04 3.73
CA ALA A 197 13.21 -16.95 2.81
C ALA A 197 12.85 -15.60 3.42
N LEU A 198 11.71 -15.49 4.11
CA LEU A 198 11.30 -14.25 4.79
C LEU A 198 12.35 -13.83 5.82
N LEU A 199 12.81 -14.76 6.68
CA LEU A 199 13.89 -14.48 7.64
C LEU A 199 15.19 -14.05 6.95
N GLY A 200 15.58 -14.75 5.88
CA GLY A 200 16.76 -14.41 5.08
C GLY A 200 16.67 -13.04 4.43
N LEU A 201 15.48 -12.65 3.95
CA LEU A 201 15.23 -11.34 3.34
C LEU A 201 15.30 -10.20 4.37
N HIS A 202 14.83 -10.40 5.60
CA HIS A 202 15.01 -9.44 6.69
C HIS A 202 16.50 -9.29 7.06
N ALA A 203 17.23 -10.42 7.18
CA ALA A 203 18.66 -10.40 7.49
C ALA A 203 19.46 -9.70 6.38
N LEU A 204 19.11 -9.94 5.11
CA LEU A 204 19.71 -9.26 3.97
C LEU A 204 19.37 -7.77 3.95
N GLY A 205 18.12 -7.38 4.25
CA GLY A 205 17.71 -5.99 4.38
C GLY A 205 18.52 -5.27 5.46
N TRP A 206 18.64 -5.89 6.64
CA TRP A 206 19.47 -5.39 7.74
C TRP A 206 20.94 -5.21 7.31
N LEU A 207 21.51 -6.21 6.64
CA LEU A 207 22.89 -6.17 6.16
C LEU A 207 23.09 -5.05 5.14
N GLN A 208 22.22 -4.94 4.14
CA GLN A 208 22.30 -3.89 3.11
C GLN A 208 22.26 -2.50 3.74
N MET A 209 21.32 -2.26 4.67
CA MET A 209 21.18 -0.98 5.36
C MET A 209 22.40 -0.67 6.22
N SER A 210 22.96 -1.68 6.90
CA SER A 210 24.16 -1.54 7.75
C SER A 210 25.42 -1.22 6.94
N LEU A 211 25.49 -1.68 5.69
CA LEU A 211 26.62 -1.46 4.79
C LEU A 211 26.46 -0.22 3.89
N THR A 212 25.32 0.46 3.95
CA THR A 212 25.05 1.60 3.06
C THR A 212 25.92 2.80 3.45
N PRO A 213 26.75 3.33 2.53
CA PRO A 213 27.57 4.49 2.82
C PRO A 213 26.71 5.70 3.18
N ARG A 214 27.16 6.49 4.16
CA ARG A 214 26.52 7.77 4.48
C ARG A 214 26.62 8.70 3.27
N ARG A 215 25.49 9.27 2.87
CA ARG A 215 25.42 10.29 1.83
C ARG A 215 25.33 11.67 2.46
N GLU A 216 25.53 12.67 1.61
CA GLU A 216 25.19 14.06 1.92
C GLU A 216 23.75 14.14 2.46
N THR A 217 23.60 14.91 3.53
CA THR A 217 22.32 15.11 4.21
C THR A 217 21.85 16.54 4.06
N VAL A 218 20.55 16.74 3.93
CA VAL A 218 19.88 18.04 4.06
C VAL A 218 18.95 18.02 5.26
N ARG A 219 18.94 19.09 6.06
CA ARG A 219 18.04 19.17 7.22
C ARG A 219 16.66 19.64 6.78
N VAL A 220 15.67 18.75 6.87
CA VAL A 220 14.31 18.98 6.37
C VAL A 220 13.34 19.03 7.53
N ALA A 221 12.43 20.00 7.53
CA ALA A 221 11.27 20.03 8.40
C ALA A 221 9.98 19.85 7.60
N VAL A 222 9.02 19.12 8.16
CA VAL A 222 7.64 19.04 7.66
C VAL A 222 6.73 19.68 8.71
N VAL A 223 5.80 20.53 8.27
CA VAL A 223 4.86 21.22 9.15
C VAL A 223 3.57 20.39 9.26
N GLN A 224 3.04 20.25 10.48
CA GLN A 224 1.72 19.66 10.72
C GLN A 224 0.78 20.68 11.33
N SER A 225 0.22 21.57 10.51
CA SER A 225 -0.61 22.68 10.98
C SER A 225 -1.36 23.37 9.87
N ASP A 226 -2.34 24.19 10.25
CA ASP A 226 -2.92 25.20 9.36
C ASP A 226 -2.02 26.44 9.20
N SER A 227 -2.36 27.29 8.23
CA SER A 227 -1.52 28.40 7.81
C SER A 227 -1.36 29.52 8.83
N VAL A 228 -2.20 29.57 9.86
CA VAL A 228 -2.11 30.56 10.94
C VAL A 228 -0.78 30.44 11.69
N TYR A 229 -0.26 29.21 11.84
CA TYR A 229 0.95 28.95 12.61
C TYR A 229 2.23 28.92 11.76
N TYR A 230 2.15 29.02 10.42
CA TYR A 230 3.33 28.90 9.55
C TYR A 230 4.45 29.88 9.88
N PRO A 231 4.21 31.19 10.14
CA PRO A 231 5.28 32.10 10.49
C PRO A 231 6.08 31.66 11.73
N GLU A 232 5.40 31.11 12.74
CA GLU A 232 6.05 30.61 13.96
C GLU A 232 6.76 29.28 13.72
N LEU A 233 6.10 28.32 13.07
CA LEU A 233 6.68 27.00 12.81
C LEU A 233 7.87 27.06 11.84
N ILE A 234 7.86 27.99 10.87
CA ILE A 234 9.02 28.25 9.99
C ILE A 234 10.18 28.85 10.79
N ARG A 235 9.92 29.80 11.71
CA ARG A 235 10.97 30.32 12.61
C ARG A 235 11.53 29.21 13.49
N GLN A 236 10.68 28.36 14.05
CA GLN A 236 11.08 27.21 14.85
C GLN A 236 11.94 26.24 14.05
N ALA A 237 11.53 25.89 12.82
CA ALA A 237 12.29 25.04 11.93
C ALA A 237 13.66 25.65 11.61
N LYS A 238 13.72 26.96 11.32
CA LYS A 238 14.98 27.68 11.09
C LYS A 238 15.89 27.64 12.31
N ALA A 239 15.35 27.90 13.51
CA ALA A 239 16.10 27.86 14.76
C ALA A 239 16.67 26.46 15.04
N GLN A 240 15.99 25.41 14.58
CA GLN A 240 16.46 24.03 14.64
C GLN A 240 17.35 23.62 13.45
N GLY A 241 17.78 24.58 12.62
CA GLY A 241 18.74 24.37 11.54
C GLY A 241 18.15 23.81 10.25
N ALA A 242 16.83 23.82 10.06
CA ALA A 242 16.23 23.41 8.79
C ALA A 242 16.81 24.22 7.62
N GLN A 243 16.91 23.55 6.48
CA GLN A 243 17.29 24.15 5.19
C GLN A 243 16.11 24.13 4.22
N VAL A 244 15.27 23.08 4.32
CA VAL A 244 14.05 22.89 3.54
C VAL A 244 12.88 22.72 4.50
N VAL A 245 11.76 23.39 4.23
CA VAL A 245 10.50 23.23 4.96
C VAL A 245 9.39 22.85 3.99
N VAL A 246 8.69 21.76 4.27
CA VAL A 246 7.52 21.33 3.50
C VAL A 246 6.25 21.73 4.23
N LEU A 247 5.36 22.41 3.52
CA LEU A 247 4.05 22.82 4.00
C LEU A 247 2.95 21.92 3.44
N PRO A 248 1.78 21.85 4.10
CA PRO A 248 0.63 21.08 3.64
C PRO A 248 0.08 21.51 2.27
N GLU A 249 -0.81 20.70 1.71
CA GLU A 249 -1.48 20.96 0.43
C GLU A 249 -2.45 22.15 0.53
N VAL A 250 -2.54 22.95 -0.55
CA VAL A 250 -3.48 24.09 -0.66
C VAL A 250 -3.47 24.97 0.60
N SER A 251 -2.27 25.30 1.07
CA SER A 251 -2.06 25.83 2.41
C SER A 251 -1.66 27.29 2.44
N TRP A 252 -0.94 27.77 1.42
CA TRP A 252 -0.42 29.12 1.47
C TRP A 252 -0.16 29.71 0.10
N ASP A 253 -0.53 30.98 -0.10
CA ASP A 253 -0.28 31.67 -1.37
C ASP A 253 1.22 31.85 -1.63
N PRO A 254 1.68 31.79 -2.90
CA PRO A 254 3.10 31.92 -3.22
C PRO A 254 3.73 33.26 -2.80
N VAL A 255 2.99 34.36 -2.86
CA VAL A 255 3.51 35.71 -2.55
C VAL A 255 3.94 35.87 -1.09
N PRO A 256 3.09 35.58 -0.08
CA PRO A 256 3.54 35.60 1.31
C PRO A 256 4.62 34.54 1.58
N ALA A 257 4.54 33.37 0.95
CA ALA A 257 5.58 32.35 1.10
C ALA A 257 6.95 32.80 0.57
N SER A 258 7.02 33.49 -0.58
CA SER A 258 8.23 34.13 -1.10
C SER A 258 8.85 35.13 -0.13
N SER A 259 8.02 35.89 0.58
CA SER A 259 8.50 36.85 1.58
C SER A 259 9.02 36.14 2.84
N ALA A 260 8.35 35.07 3.27
CA ALA A 260 8.79 34.25 4.40
C ALA A 260 10.09 33.49 4.10
N ALA A 261 10.24 32.92 2.89
CA ALA A 261 11.46 32.25 2.45
C ALA A 261 12.67 33.20 2.47
N ARG A 262 12.50 34.44 1.97
CA ARG A 262 13.51 35.50 2.08
C ARG A 262 13.86 35.84 3.53
N ALA A 263 12.86 36.08 4.36
CA ALA A 263 13.08 36.48 5.75
C ALA A 263 13.79 35.38 6.56
N ALA A 264 13.43 34.12 6.34
CA ALA A 264 13.99 32.99 7.07
C ALA A 264 15.28 32.42 6.42
N GLN A 265 15.60 32.82 5.18
CA GLN A 265 16.67 32.23 4.37
C GLN A 265 16.51 30.69 4.32
N LEU A 266 15.36 30.24 3.83
CA LEU A 266 14.96 28.83 3.74
C LEU A 266 14.39 28.50 2.36
N TRP A 267 14.50 27.24 1.97
CA TRP A 267 13.72 26.68 0.86
C TRP A 267 12.35 26.26 1.40
N LEU A 268 11.26 26.75 0.81
CA LEU A 268 9.90 26.35 1.18
C LEU A 268 9.24 25.56 0.05
N ILE A 269 8.61 24.43 0.36
CA ILE A 269 7.70 23.73 -0.55
C ILE A 269 6.28 24.13 -0.18
N VAL A 270 5.57 24.72 -1.14
CA VAL A 270 4.29 25.39 -0.89
C VAL A 270 3.23 24.81 -1.80
N GLY A 271 2.23 24.16 -1.21
CA GLY A 271 1.01 23.75 -1.91
C GLY A 271 -0.01 24.89 -1.92
N TYR A 272 -0.63 25.17 -3.07
CA TYR A 272 -1.59 26.26 -3.23
C TYR A 272 -2.59 25.97 -4.35
N TRP A 273 -3.70 26.72 -4.35
CA TRP A 273 -4.66 26.69 -5.43
C TRP A 273 -4.46 27.89 -6.35
N ALA A 274 -4.27 27.64 -7.64
CA ALA A 274 -4.29 28.68 -8.68
C ALA A 274 -5.54 28.50 -9.55
N ASP A 275 -5.38 28.20 -10.84
CA ASP A 275 -6.43 27.60 -11.67
C ASP A 275 -6.57 26.09 -11.41
N ARG A 276 -5.58 25.50 -10.73
CA ARG A 276 -5.38 24.07 -10.48
C ARG A 276 -4.73 23.85 -9.11
N ASN A 277 -4.70 22.61 -8.66
CA ASN A 277 -3.98 22.21 -7.46
C ASN A 277 -2.47 22.08 -7.76
N CYS A 278 -1.67 22.94 -7.13
CA CYS A 278 -0.29 23.18 -7.47
C CYS A 278 0.63 23.03 -6.26
N VAL A 279 1.88 22.68 -6.53
CA VAL A 279 2.99 22.83 -5.58
C VAL A 279 4.17 23.48 -6.28
N SER A 280 4.78 24.46 -5.62
CA SER A 280 5.99 25.12 -6.06
C SER A 280 7.03 25.16 -4.95
N LEU A 281 8.29 25.19 -5.34
CA LEU A 281 9.41 25.45 -4.45
C LEU A 281 9.74 26.95 -4.50
N VAL A 282 9.91 27.53 -3.32
CA VAL A 282 10.34 28.90 -3.10
C VAL A 282 11.78 28.87 -2.60
N ALA A 283 12.68 29.54 -3.31
CA ALA A 283 14.09 29.62 -2.91
C ALA A 283 14.32 30.68 -1.80
N PRO A 284 15.49 30.67 -1.13
CA PRO A 284 15.83 31.64 -0.08
C PRO A 284 15.90 33.11 -0.54
N ASP A 285 15.98 33.38 -1.84
CA ASP A 285 15.85 34.73 -2.42
C ASP A 285 14.38 35.10 -2.73
N GLY A 286 13.45 34.17 -2.48
CA GLY A 286 12.02 34.25 -2.71
C GLY A 286 11.61 34.08 -4.17
N SER A 287 12.52 33.66 -5.05
CA SER A 287 12.16 33.20 -6.39
C SER A 287 11.32 31.93 -6.31
N LEU A 288 10.32 31.84 -7.20
CA LEU A 288 9.38 30.74 -7.26
C LEU A 288 9.73 29.85 -8.46
N SER A 289 9.69 28.54 -8.27
CA SER A 289 9.76 27.60 -9.37
C SER A 289 8.47 27.59 -10.20
N GLU A 290 8.55 27.03 -11.40
CA GLU A 290 7.36 26.57 -12.11
C GLU A 290 6.57 25.54 -11.26
N PRO A 291 5.24 25.51 -11.32
CA PRO A 291 4.43 24.60 -10.51
C PRO A 291 4.46 23.16 -11.04
N TYR A 292 4.37 22.21 -10.12
CA TYR A 292 3.87 20.85 -10.37
C TYR A 292 2.35 20.82 -10.14
N TYR A 293 1.61 20.19 -11.05
CA TYR A 293 0.17 20.04 -10.96
C TYR A 293 -0.19 18.63 -10.48
N LYS A 294 -1.12 18.54 -9.52
CA LYS A 294 -1.61 17.26 -8.97
C LYS A 294 -2.08 16.33 -10.09
N MET A 295 -1.52 15.13 -10.16
CA MET A 295 -1.77 14.20 -11.27
C MET A 295 -3.06 13.43 -11.09
N HIS A 296 -3.37 13.02 -9.86
CA HIS A 296 -4.54 12.24 -9.51
C HIS A 296 -5.41 13.05 -8.53
N PRO A 297 -6.48 13.70 -9.02
CA PRO A 297 -7.44 14.39 -8.17
C PRO A 297 -8.10 13.40 -7.19
N TYR A 298 -8.34 13.85 -5.95
CA TYR A 298 -9.06 13.04 -4.97
C TYR A 298 -10.55 13.40 -4.94
N GLY A 299 -11.42 12.38 -4.93
CA GLY A 299 -12.87 12.57 -4.83
C GLY A 299 -13.43 13.39 -5.99
N GLY A 300 -14.01 14.56 -5.69
CA GLY A 300 -14.64 15.46 -6.67
C GLY A 300 -13.75 16.63 -7.12
N GLU A 301 -12.45 16.61 -6.80
CA GLU A 301 -11.52 17.65 -7.22
C GLU A 301 -11.50 17.81 -8.76
N PRO A 302 -11.47 19.06 -9.28
CA PRO A 302 -11.35 19.29 -10.71
C PRO A 302 -9.98 18.81 -11.23
N VAL A 303 -9.96 18.42 -12.50
CA VAL A 303 -8.75 17.95 -13.19
C VAL A 303 -7.66 19.02 -13.13
N SER A 304 -6.55 18.68 -12.46
CA SER A 304 -5.39 19.55 -12.32
C SER A 304 -4.29 19.24 -13.34
N TRP A 305 -3.98 17.96 -13.57
CA TRP A 305 -2.99 17.57 -14.59
C TRP A 305 -3.63 17.27 -15.94
N ARG A 306 -3.02 17.78 -17.02
CA ARG A 306 -3.44 17.62 -18.41
C ARG A 306 -2.32 16.98 -19.23
N PRO A 307 -2.64 16.22 -20.30
CA PRO A 307 -1.63 15.74 -21.22
C PRO A 307 -0.73 16.87 -21.72
N GLY A 308 0.58 16.72 -21.54
CA GLY A 308 1.58 17.74 -21.87
C GLY A 308 2.06 18.55 -20.67
N ASP A 309 1.39 18.50 -19.51
CA ASP A 309 1.90 19.12 -18.30
C ASP A 309 3.22 18.46 -17.86
N PRO A 310 4.27 19.26 -17.60
CA PRO A 310 5.60 18.75 -17.31
C PRO A 310 5.67 18.19 -15.88
N ILE A 311 6.40 17.08 -15.70
CA ILE A 311 6.80 16.64 -14.35
C ILE A 311 8.11 17.32 -14.05
N ARG A 312 8.08 18.41 -13.30
CA ARG A 312 9.28 19.19 -12.99
C ARG A 312 9.88 18.78 -11.66
N THR A 313 11.20 18.71 -11.66
CA THR A 313 12.03 18.73 -10.47
C THR A 313 12.69 20.10 -10.36
N PHE A 314 13.07 20.48 -9.15
CA PHE A 314 13.57 21.79 -8.80
C PHE A 314 15.06 21.73 -8.51
N GLU A 315 15.85 22.59 -9.17
CA GLU A 315 17.27 22.72 -8.87
C GLU A 315 17.48 23.35 -7.49
N SER A 316 18.41 22.79 -6.72
CA SER A 316 18.85 23.34 -5.45
C SER A 316 20.33 23.02 -5.23
N PRO A 317 21.01 23.68 -4.28
CA PRO A 317 22.38 23.32 -3.88
C PRO A 317 22.54 21.86 -3.42
N PHE A 318 21.43 21.20 -3.06
CA PHE A 318 21.38 19.82 -2.60
C PHE A 318 21.07 18.85 -3.77
N GLY A 319 21.03 19.35 -5.01
CA GLY A 319 20.53 18.64 -6.20
C GLY A 319 19.02 18.80 -6.37
N ARG A 320 18.44 17.98 -7.25
CA ARG A 320 17.04 18.13 -7.66
C ARG A 320 16.06 17.69 -6.56
N ILE A 321 15.11 18.54 -6.21
CA ILE A 321 13.98 18.23 -5.32
C ILE A 321 12.73 18.01 -6.18
N GLY A 322 12.03 16.90 -6.02
CA GLY A 322 10.74 16.65 -6.65
C GLY A 322 9.58 16.96 -5.70
N ALA A 323 8.37 17.02 -6.23
CA ALA A 323 7.16 17.09 -5.43
C ALA A 323 6.02 16.26 -6.04
N VAL A 324 5.20 15.68 -5.20
CA VAL A 324 3.91 15.05 -5.57
C VAL A 324 2.87 15.50 -4.55
N ILE A 325 1.60 15.52 -4.92
CA ILE A 325 0.58 16.11 -4.05
C ILE A 325 -0.35 15.02 -3.55
N CYS A 326 -0.38 14.82 -2.24
CA CYS A 326 -1.39 14.04 -1.54
C CYS A 326 -1.62 12.67 -2.20
N TYR A 327 -2.83 12.48 -2.75
CA TYR A 327 -3.33 11.26 -3.37
C TYR A 327 -2.46 10.71 -4.49
N ASP A 328 -1.59 11.54 -5.11
CA ASP A 328 -0.57 11.10 -6.05
C ASP A 328 0.31 9.96 -5.50
N THR A 329 0.55 9.93 -4.18
CA THR A 329 1.38 8.87 -3.58
C THR A 329 0.71 7.49 -3.56
N MET A 330 -0.62 7.43 -3.72
CA MET A 330 -1.35 6.17 -3.85
C MET A 330 -1.04 5.47 -5.18
N PHE A 331 -0.58 6.23 -6.19
CA PHE A 331 -0.25 5.72 -7.52
C PHE A 331 1.26 5.52 -7.69
N THR A 332 1.65 4.61 -8.57
CA THR A 332 3.07 4.28 -8.81
C THR A 332 3.77 5.29 -9.72
N GLU A 333 3.02 6.00 -10.57
CA GLU A 333 3.58 6.88 -11.60
C GLU A 333 4.19 8.19 -11.04
N PRO A 334 3.52 8.95 -10.15
CA PRO A 334 3.97 10.31 -9.82
C PRO A 334 5.38 10.36 -9.23
N CYS A 335 5.63 9.55 -8.19
CA CYS A 335 6.96 9.47 -7.56
C CYS A 335 8.01 8.94 -8.54
N ARG A 336 7.64 7.93 -9.35
CA ARG A 336 8.52 7.36 -10.37
C ARG A 336 9.00 8.42 -11.36
N ARG A 337 8.08 9.27 -11.86
CA ARG A 337 8.42 10.33 -12.83
C ARG A 337 9.30 11.41 -12.19
N GLN A 338 9.08 11.74 -10.92
CA GLN A 338 9.97 12.66 -10.19
C GLN A 338 11.40 12.10 -10.11
N VAL A 339 11.56 10.81 -9.78
CA VAL A 339 12.90 10.19 -9.69
C VAL A 339 13.55 10.02 -11.06
N LEU A 340 12.79 9.68 -12.11
CA LEU A 340 13.31 9.67 -13.50
C LEU A 340 13.81 11.05 -13.94
N ASN A 341 13.26 12.12 -13.38
CA ASN A 341 13.71 13.49 -13.59
C ASN A 341 14.78 13.94 -12.58
N GLY A 342 15.45 12.98 -11.93
CA GLY A 342 16.62 13.18 -11.09
C GLY A 342 16.35 13.57 -9.65
N ALA A 343 15.10 13.52 -9.16
CA ALA A 343 14.77 13.89 -7.79
C ALA A 343 15.59 13.07 -6.76
N ARG A 344 16.26 13.77 -5.84
CA ARG A 344 17.02 13.23 -4.70
C ARG A 344 16.26 13.34 -3.38
N LEU A 345 15.18 14.12 -3.35
CA LEU A 345 14.23 14.27 -2.25
C LEU A 345 12.86 14.55 -2.89
N ILE A 346 11.79 13.95 -2.38
CA ILE A 346 10.42 14.25 -2.83
C ILE A 346 9.63 14.84 -1.67
N ALA A 347 9.10 16.04 -1.87
CA ALA A 347 8.17 16.66 -0.95
C ALA A 347 6.72 16.22 -1.25
N VAL A 348 5.92 16.02 -0.21
CA VAL A 348 4.54 15.56 -0.31
C VAL A 348 3.61 16.45 0.53
N PRO A 349 3.23 17.65 0.03
CA PRO A 349 2.11 18.39 0.59
C PRO A 349 0.83 17.56 0.49
N THR A 350 0.11 17.45 1.59
CA THR A 350 -1.07 16.58 1.75
C THR A 350 -2.18 17.32 2.48
N LEU A 351 -3.42 17.09 2.07
CA LEU A 351 -4.64 17.44 2.80
C LEU A 351 -5.56 16.22 2.77
N ASP A 352 -5.63 15.50 3.87
CA ASP A 352 -6.45 14.29 3.95
C ASP A 352 -7.88 14.56 4.43
N PRO A 353 -8.88 13.83 3.93
CA PRO A 353 -10.24 13.93 4.47
C PRO A 353 -10.27 13.42 5.91
N THR A 354 -10.83 14.24 6.80
CA THR A 354 -11.01 13.87 8.21
C THR A 354 -11.98 12.70 8.32
N THR A 355 -11.52 11.63 8.94
CA THR A 355 -12.31 10.42 9.22
C THR A 355 -12.16 10.08 10.71
N PRO A 356 -13.09 9.31 11.31
CA PRO A 356 -12.95 8.90 12.69
C PRO A 356 -11.59 8.23 12.95
N ASN A 357 -10.98 8.57 14.08
CA ASN A 357 -9.63 8.15 14.46
C ASN A 357 -8.55 8.46 13.39
N LEU A 358 -8.80 9.43 12.51
CA LEU A 358 -7.92 9.84 11.41
C LEU A 358 -7.45 8.65 10.54
N ALA A 359 -8.30 7.63 10.39
CA ALA A 359 -7.95 6.37 9.73
C ALA A 359 -7.37 6.58 8.33
N PHE A 360 -7.98 7.47 7.52
CA PHE A 360 -7.48 7.77 6.18
C PHE A 360 -6.14 8.51 6.21
N HIS A 361 -5.92 9.39 7.18
CA HIS A 361 -4.64 10.09 7.33
C HIS A 361 -3.53 9.08 7.57
N HIS A 362 -3.76 8.14 8.49
CA HIS A 362 -2.78 7.11 8.84
C HIS A 362 -2.54 6.10 7.71
N LEU A 363 -3.59 5.64 7.03
CA LEU A 363 -3.47 4.72 5.88
C LEU A 363 -2.73 5.38 4.71
N HIS A 364 -3.05 6.63 4.40
CA HIS A 364 -2.37 7.38 3.35
C HIS A 364 -0.92 7.69 3.75
N ALA A 365 -0.66 8.03 5.01
CA ALA A 365 0.70 8.27 5.54
C ALA A 365 1.66 7.12 5.25
N ALA A 366 1.17 5.88 5.37
CA ALA A 366 1.96 4.67 5.16
C ALA A 366 2.55 4.57 3.74
N THR A 367 1.91 5.13 2.70
CA THR A 367 2.47 5.12 1.33
C THR A 367 3.82 5.80 1.24
N THR A 368 4.09 6.79 2.09
CA THR A 368 5.34 7.56 2.12
C THR A 368 6.56 6.64 2.23
N THR A 369 6.51 5.65 3.12
CA THR A 369 7.61 4.71 3.35
C THR A 369 7.79 3.74 2.17
N LEU A 370 6.67 3.27 1.60
CA LEU A 370 6.66 2.37 0.44
C LEU A 370 7.27 3.07 -0.79
N ARG A 371 6.81 4.29 -1.11
CA ARG A 371 7.31 5.06 -2.26
C ARG A 371 8.77 5.46 -2.09
N ALA A 372 9.19 5.75 -0.86
CA ALA A 372 10.60 6.04 -0.59
C ALA A 372 11.50 4.83 -0.86
N ALA A 373 11.12 3.66 -0.35
CA ALA A 373 11.86 2.41 -0.57
C ALA A 373 11.81 1.93 -2.03
N GLU A 374 10.67 2.11 -2.70
CA GLU A 374 10.45 1.75 -4.10
C GLU A 374 11.42 2.45 -5.05
N HIS A 375 11.74 3.72 -4.79
CA HIS A 375 12.61 4.51 -5.66
C HIS A 375 13.98 4.84 -5.07
N ARG A 376 14.28 4.41 -3.84
CA ARG A 376 15.48 4.79 -3.08
C ARG A 376 15.68 6.31 -3.07
N THR A 377 14.59 7.01 -2.75
CA THR A 377 14.55 8.47 -2.66
C THR A 377 13.76 8.83 -1.41
N PRO A 378 14.32 9.63 -0.48
CA PRO A 378 13.59 10.06 0.72
C PRO A 378 12.36 10.89 0.37
N LEU A 379 11.31 10.76 1.19
CA LEU A 379 10.07 11.53 1.09
C LEU A 379 9.84 12.35 2.35
N ALA A 380 9.39 13.60 2.19
CA ALA A 380 9.01 14.50 3.26
C ALA A 380 7.53 14.88 3.11
N ARG A 381 6.66 14.23 3.89
CA ARG A 381 5.20 14.41 3.87
C ARG A 381 4.76 15.40 4.93
N SER A 382 3.94 16.37 4.51
CA SER A 382 3.36 17.41 5.37
C SER A 382 1.85 17.42 5.17
N GLU A 383 1.10 17.35 6.26
CA GLU A 383 -0.35 17.17 6.36
C GLU A 383 -0.86 18.02 7.54
N TYR A 384 -2.12 18.46 7.58
CA TYR A 384 -2.64 19.40 8.59
C TYR A 384 -2.86 18.80 9.99
N GLU A 385 -3.37 17.57 10.04
CA GLU A 385 -3.92 16.93 11.23
C GLU A 385 -3.00 15.83 11.75
N ALA A 386 -2.59 14.89 10.89
CA ALA A 386 -1.82 13.71 11.28
C ALA A 386 -1.00 13.06 10.16
N GLY A 387 0.08 12.41 10.57
CA GLY A 387 0.92 11.59 9.69
C GLY A 387 1.96 12.39 8.90
N SER A 388 2.19 13.66 9.24
CA SER A 388 3.37 14.37 8.74
C SER A 388 4.64 13.63 9.18
N MET A 389 5.47 13.26 8.22
CA MET A 389 6.65 12.45 8.49
C MET A 389 7.74 12.66 7.45
N ILE A 390 8.96 12.27 7.82
CA ILE A 390 10.10 12.20 6.92
C ILE A 390 10.55 10.75 6.86
N ALA A 391 10.58 10.16 5.67
CA ALA A 391 11.05 8.80 5.43
C ALA A 391 12.35 8.82 4.61
N ASP A 392 13.31 7.98 4.97
CA ASP A 392 14.55 7.81 4.22
C ASP A 392 14.39 6.92 2.98
N GLU A 393 15.46 6.76 2.19
CA GLU A 393 15.45 5.94 0.97
C GLU A 393 15.16 4.44 1.19
N TRP A 394 15.14 3.96 2.44
CA TRP A 394 14.80 2.57 2.80
C TRP A 394 13.37 2.44 3.34
N GLY A 395 12.63 3.54 3.42
CA GLY A 395 11.31 3.58 4.05
C GLY A 395 11.36 3.64 5.57
N ARG A 396 12.51 3.96 6.20
CA ARG A 396 12.55 4.23 7.65
C ARG A 396 12.03 5.63 7.93
N VAL A 397 11.13 5.73 8.89
CA VAL A 397 10.67 7.03 9.41
C VAL A 397 11.78 7.64 10.27
N LEU A 398 12.32 8.78 9.82
CA LEU A 398 13.36 9.55 10.50
C LEU A 398 12.77 10.52 11.53
N ALA A 399 11.62 11.10 11.20
CA ALA A 399 10.87 11.99 12.10
C ALA A 399 9.37 11.90 11.79
N TYR A 400 8.54 12.09 12.82
CA TYR A 400 7.09 12.00 12.75
C TYR A 400 6.47 13.06 13.66
N ALA A 401 5.47 13.81 13.19
CA ALA A 401 4.78 14.80 14.00
C ALA A 401 3.60 14.13 14.72
N SER A 402 3.66 14.06 16.04
CA SER A 402 2.64 13.36 16.85
C SER A 402 1.38 14.19 17.09
N GLU A 403 1.47 15.52 17.02
CA GLU A 403 0.40 16.44 17.40
C GLU A 403 0.22 17.54 16.36
N ARG A 404 -0.97 18.16 16.31
CA ARG A 404 -1.20 19.36 15.49
C ARG A 404 -0.34 20.52 15.96
N ASN A 405 -0.09 21.46 15.07
CA ASN A 405 0.68 22.69 15.29
C ASN A 405 2.12 22.41 15.72
N THR A 406 2.71 21.35 15.15
CA THR A 406 4.10 20.97 15.39
C THR A 406 4.87 20.81 14.08
N ILE A 407 6.18 20.59 14.20
CA ILE A 407 7.04 20.20 13.09
C ILE A 407 7.67 18.83 13.38
N ALA A 408 7.94 18.06 12.34
CA ALA A 408 8.88 16.96 12.39
C ALA A 408 10.12 17.32 11.57
N ILE A 409 11.31 17.16 12.15
CA ILE A 409 12.58 17.59 11.54
C ILE A 409 13.63 16.49 11.63
N ALA A 410 14.40 16.29 10.55
CA ALA A 410 15.48 15.31 10.50
C ALA A 410 16.59 15.74 9.55
N ASP A 411 17.80 15.21 9.77
CA ASP A 411 18.86 15.22 8.77
C ASP A 411 18.59 14.07 7.78
N VAL A 412 18.29 14.42 6.53
CA VAL A 412 17.79 13.49 5.51
C VAL A 412 18.90 13.13 4.54
N PRO A 413 19.36 11.86 4.49
CA PRO A 413 20.30 11.41 3.47
C PRO A 413 19.67 11.48 2.09
N LEU A 414 20.30 12.22 1.18
CA LEU A 414 19.76 12.43 -0.16
C LEU A 414 19.82 11.15 -1.01
N GLY A 415 18.76 10.93 -1.78
CA GLY A 415 18.72 9.91 -2.82
C GLY A 415 19.81 10.12 -3.87
N SER A 416 20.12 9.06 -4.60
CA SER A 416 21.13 9.10 -5.67
C SER A 416 20.64 9.82 -6.93
N GLY A 417 19.31 10.02 -7.06
CA GLY A 417 18.66 10.53 -8.26
C GLY A 417 18.65 9.54 -9.44
N ARG A 418 19.16 8.31 -9.26
CA ARG A 418 19.21 7.29 -10.31
C ARG A 418 17.99 6.37 -10.34
N GLY A 419 17.23 6.34 -9.24
CA GLY A 419 16.13 5.38 -9.08
C GLY A 419 16.58 3.94 -8.92
N THR A 420 15.63 3.03 -9.10
CA THR A 420 15.76 1.59 -8.87
C THR A 420 15.29 0.80 -10.08
N LEU A 421 15.40 -0.53 -10.01
CA LEU A 421 14.79 -1.39 -11.02
C LEU A 421 13.27 -1.13 -11.14
N ALA A 422 12.58 -0.94 -10.01
CA ALA A 422 11.17 -0.57 -10.00
C ALA A 422 10.92 0.82 -10.63
N THR A 423 11.82 1.79 -10.44
CA THR A 423 11.75 3.09 -11.14
C THR A 423 11.77 2.91 -12.65
N TYR A 424 12.59 2.02 -13.19
CA TYR A 424 12.65 1.83 -14.65
C TYR A 424 11.51 0.97 -15.18
N LEU A 425 11.24 -0.18 -14.54
CA LEU A 425 10.18 -1.10 -14.96
C LEU A 425 8.78 -0.50 -14.78
N GLY A 426 8.56 0.28 -13.72
CA GLY A 426 7.22 0.71 -13.33
C GLY A 426 6.26 -0.49 -13.23
N ASP A 427 5.04 -0.30 -13.70
CA ASP A 427 3.99 -1.33 -13.64
C ASP A 427 4.17 -2.48 -14.64
N TRP A 428 5.20 -2.47 -15.51
CA TRP A 428 5.45 -3.59 -16.42
C TRP A 428 5.70 -4.91 -15.69
N VAL A 429 6.12 -4.88 -14.41
CA VAL A 429 6.22 -6.06 -13.54
C VAL A 429 4.90 -6.82 -13.41
N VAL A 430 3.76 -6.14 -13.56
CA VAL A 430 2.41 -6.74 -13.50
C VAL A 430 2.18 -7.75 -14.61
N LEU A 431 2.79 -7.55 -15.79
CA LEU A 431 2.76 -8.54 -16.87
C LEU A 431 3.39 -9.87 -16.44
N GLY A 432 4.44 -9.85 -15.61
CA GLY A 432 5.05 -11.04 -15.06
C GLY A 432 4.06 -11.86 -14.24
N TYR A 433 3.24 -11.20 -13.42
CA TYR A 433 2.20 -11.86 -12.63
C TYR A 433 1.04 -12.37 -13.49
N ALA A 434 0.68 -11.65 -14.56
CA ALA A 434 -0.30 -12.10 -15.56
C ALA A 434 0.17 -13.37 -16.29
N LEU A 435 1.43 -13.40 -16.75
CA LEU A 435 2.04 -14.57 -17.39
C LEU A 435 2.14 -15.75 -16.42
N LEU A 436 2.49 -15.49 -15.15
CA LEU A 436 2.50 -16.50 -14.11
C LEU A 436 1.11 -17.11 -13.90
N LEU A 437 0.06 -16.28 -13.84
CA LEU A 437 -1.32 -16.74 -13.73
C LEU A 437 -1.77 -17.53 -14.97
N ALA A 438 -1.38 -17.11 -16.17
CA ALA A 438 -1.64 -17.84 -17.40
C ALA A 438 -0.99 -19.23 -17.40
N GLY A 439 0.25 -19.34 -16.90
CA GLY A 439 0.94 -20.62 -16.72
C GLY A 439 0.24 -21.52 -15.70
N VAL A 440 -0.22 -20.96 -14.57
CA VAL A 440 -1.05 -21.65 -13.57
C VAL A 440 -2.33 -22.19 -14.22
N TRP A 441 -3.04 -21.35 -14.98
CA TRP A 441 -4.26 -21.74 -15.67
C TRP A 441 -4.04 -22.85 -16.69
N LEU A 442 -2.98 -22.76 -17.51
CA LEU A 442 -2.65 -23.78 -18.50
C LEU A 442 -2.38 -25.13 -17.83
N ARG A 443 -1.61 -25.12 -16.74
CA ARG A 443 -1.33 -26.31 -15.95
C ARG A 443 -2.60 -26.96 -15.40
N GLU A 444 -3.52 -26.17 -14.85
CA GLU A 444 -4.79 -26.69 -14.33
C GLU A 444 -5.70 -27.22 -15.43
N ARG A 445 -5.72 -26.58 -16.60
CA ARG A 445 -6.45 -27.06 -17.77
C ARG A 445 -5.92 -28.43 -18.25
N ILE A 446 -4.60 -28.60 -18.34
CA ILE A 446 -3.97 -29.87 -18.73
C ILE A 446 -4.25 -30.97 -17.69
N ARG A 447 -4.26 -30.64 -16.39
CA ARG A 447 -4.63 -31.58 -15.34
C ARG A 447 -6.08 -32.05 -15.47
N GLY A 448 -7.00 -31.12 -15.72
CA GLY A 448 -8.42 -31.42 -15.94
C GLY A 448 -8.65 -32.36 -17.14
N THR A 449 -7.95 -32.13 -18.26
CA THR A 449 -8.07 -33.01 -19.45
C THR A 449 -7.48 -34.39 -19.23
N ARG A 450 -6.35 -34.51 -18.51
CA ARG A 450 -5.76 -35.80 -18.12
C ARG A 450 -6.66 -36.60 -17.17
N ALA A 451 -7.32 -35.92 -16.23
CA ALA A 451 -8.27 -36.56 -15.33
C ALA A 451 -9.49 -37.12 -16.08
N ALA A 452 -10.03 -36.35 -17.03
CA ALA A 452 -11.18 -36.75 -17.85
C ALA A 452 -10.87 -37.90 -18.83
N SER A 453 -9.65 -37.94 -19.38
CA SER A 453 -9.22 -39.03 -20.27
C SER A 453 -8.92 -40.33 -19.50
N GLY A 454 -8.32 -40.25 -18.30
CA GLY A 454 -8.07 -41.42 -17.45
C GLY A 454 -9.33 -42.07 -16.87
N SER A 455 -10.39 -41.31 -16.62
CA SER A 455 -11.70 -41.87 -16.21
C SER A 455 -12.40 -42.61 -17.35
N CYS A 456 -12.17 -42.20 -18.60
CA CYS A 456 -12.77 -42.84 -19.78
C CYS A 456 -12.09 -44.19 -20.09
N SER A 457 -10.76 -44.30 -19.91
CA SER A 457 -10.05 -45.57 -20.08
C SER A 457 -10.37 -46.60 -18.99
N ALA A 458 -10.72 -46.17 -17.77
CA ALA A 458 -11.09 -47.08 -16.68
C ALA A 458 -12.48 -47.71 -16.87
N GLN A 459 -13.39 -47.06 -17.60
CA GLN A 459 -14.72 -47.60 -17.91
C GLN A 459 -14.71 -48.63 -19.06
N ASN A 460 -13.67 -48.65 -19.91
CA ASN A 460 -13.57 -49.58 -21.05
C ASN A 460 -12.84 -50.90 -20.77
N ASN A 461 -12.30 -51.10 -19.55
CA ASN A 461 -11.63 -52.35 -19.17
C ASN A 461 -12.50 -53.30 -18.33
N GLY A 462 -13.84 -53.18 -18.42
CA GLY A 462 -14.75 -54.19 -17.90
C GLY A 462 -14.69 -55.45 -18.78
N SER A 463 -14.12 -56.53 -18.25
CA SER A 463 -14.00 -57.85 -18.89
C SER A 463 -15.34 -58.32 -19.49
N PRO A 464 -15.36 -58.92 -20.69
CA PRO A 464 -16.59 -59.48 -21.25
C PRO A 464 -17.05 -60.68 -20.41
N PRO A 465 -18.37 -60.93 -20.29
CA PRO A 465 -18.88 -62.08 -19.57
C PRO A 465 -18.41 -63.37 -20.26
N SER A 466 -17.76 -64.24 -19.49
CA SER A 466 -17.39 -65.60 -19.91
C SER A 466 -18.64 -66.40 -20.30
N PRO A 467 -18.53 -67.23 -21.36
CA PRO A 467 -19.66 -67.81 -22.10
C PRO A 467 -20.54 -68.77 -21.32
#